data_AF-A0A1Z4V104-F1
#
_entry.id   AF-A0A1Z4V104-F1
#
_cell.length_a   1.000
_cell.length_b   1.000
_cell.length_c   1.000
_cell.angle_alpha   90.00
_cell.angle_beta   90.00
_cell.angle_gamma   90.00
#
_symmetry.space_group_name_H-M   'P 1'
#
loop_
_entity.id
_entity.type
_entity.pdbx_description
1 polymer ?
#
loop_
_entity_poly.entity_id
_entity_poly.type
_entity_poly.pdbx_seq_one_letter_code
_entity_poly.pdbx_strand_id
1 'polypeptide(L)'
;MEIVETLPDVTEIWVHGRLIKFAKWKQEKFPEKPIALTLQKYISLHIDPVQLFYESVGMMAVKGIECYLPGDKASLECAVLTKWLKPLN
;
A
#
# COMPACT_ATOMS: atom_id res chain seq x y z
N MET A 1 -32.63 -3.27 26.45
CA MET A 1 -31.96 -1.97 26.24
C MET A 1 -30.73 -2.27 25.41
N GLU A 2 -30.86 -2.16 24.08
CA GLU A 2 -29.73 -2.37 23.18
C GLU A 2 -28.86 -1.11 23.21
N ILE A 3 -27.63 -1.25 23.70
CA ILE A 3 -26.63 -0.21 23.57
C ILE A 3 -26.19 -0.27 22.11
N VAL A 4 -26.78 0.61 21.29
CA VAL A 4 -26.24 0.88 19.96
C VAL A 4 -24.99 1.75 20.19
N GLU A 5 -23.82 1.13 20.26
CA GLU A 5 -22.55 1.85 20.18
C GLU A 5 -22.47 2.46 18.79
N THR A 6 -22.86 3.73 18.67
CA THR A 6 -22.55 4.55 17.51
C THR A 6 -21.03 4.64 17.40
N LEU A 7 -20.45 3.96 16.41
CA LEU A 7 -19.05 4.14 16.03
C LEU A 7 -18.81 5.65 15.82
N PRO A 8 -17.77 6.23 16.45
CA PRO A 8 -17.46 7.65 16.26
C PRO A 8 -17.25 7.93 14.78
N ASP A 9 -17.66 9.09 14.30
CA ASP A 9 -17.46 9.47 12.91
C ASP A 9 -15.96 9.31 12.55
N VAL A 10 -15.63 8.55 11.51
CA VAL A 10 -14.23 8.29 11.13
C VAL A 10 -13.93 9.06 9.85
N THR A 11 -12.84 9.83 9.85
CA THR A 11 -12.28 10.37 8.61
C THR A 11 -11.33 9.35 8.00
N GLU A 12 -11.58 8.97 6.74
CA GLU A 12 -10.70 8.09 5.98
C GLU A 12 -9.82 8.92 5.04
N ILE A 13 -8.50 8.77 5.18
CA ILE A 13 -7.51 9.42 4.32
C ILE A 13 -6.82 8.35 3.49
N TRP A 14 -6.84 8.51 2.16
CA TRP A 14 -6.24 7.60 1.21
C TRP A 14 -4.99 8.20 0.59
N VAL A 15 -3.87 7.45 0.61
CA VAL A 15 -2.59 7.89 0.05
C VAL A 15 -2.01 6.81 -0.84
N HIS A 16 -1.50 7.21 -2.00
CA HIS A 16 -0.79 6.33 -2.93
C HIS A 16 0.72 6.46 -2.71
N GLY A 17 1.35 5.38 -2.24
CA GLY A 17 2.78 5.30 -2.00
C GLY A 17 3.53 4.70 -3.18
N ARG A 18 4.72 5.22 -3.46
CA ARG A 18 5.68 4.60 -4.39
C ARG A 18 6.21 3.29 -3.81
N LEU A 19 6.64 2.38 -4.68
CA LEU A 19 7.23 1.10 -4.31
C LEU A 19 8.67 1.01 -4.84
N ILE A 20 9.54 1.83 -4.25
CA ILE A 20 10.86 2.16 -4.81
C ILE A 20 11.83 0.97 -4.92
N LYS A 21 11.55 -0.15 -4.24
CA LYS A 21 12.36 -1.37 -4.33
C LYS A 21 11.67 -2.50 -5.11
N PHE A 22 10.45 -2.30 -5.61
CA PHE A 22 9.65 -3.37 -6.20
C PHE A 22 10.27 -3.94 -7.49
N ALA A 23 10.77 -3.10 -8.39
CA ALA A 23 11.41 -3.57 -9.63
C ALA A 23 12.58 -4.51 -9.35
N LYS A 24 13.47 -4.10 -8.43
CA LYS A 24 14.64 -4.88 -8.02
C LYS A 24 14.21 -6.18 -7.36
N TRP A 25 13.30 -6.12 -6.40
CA TRP A 25 12.82 -7.32 -5.71
C TRP A 25 12.16 -8.32 -6.67
N LYS A 26 11.33 -7.83 -7.60
CA LYS A 26 10.69 -8.68 -8.61
C LYS A 26 11.73 -9.35 -9.49
N GLN A 27 12.72 -8.60 -9.98
CA GLN A 27 13.79 -9.14 -10.81
C GLN A 27 14.59 -10.24 -10.09
N GLU A 28 14.85 -10.07 -8.79
CA GLU A 28 15.62 -11.02 -7.99
C GLU A 28 14.82 -12.27 -7.58
N LYS A 29 13.52 -12.14 -7.30
CA LYS A 29 12.70 -13.23 -6.73
C LYS A 29 11.77 -13.90 -7.74
N PHE A 30 11.22 -13.13 -8.67
CA PHE A 30 10.16 -13.57 -9.59
C PHE A 30 10.24 -12.86 -10.97
N PRO A 31 11.37 -12.98 -11.70
CA PRO A 31 11.60 -12.23 -12.94
C PRO A 31 10.54 -12.52 -14.00
N GLU A 32 10.14 -13.78 -14.16
CA GLU A 32 9.20 -14.24 -15.19
C GLU A 32 7.72 -14.16 -14.77
N LYS A 33 7.44 -13.89 -13.48
CA LYS A 33 6.04 -13.86 -13.01
C LYS A 33 5.37 -12.53 -13.41
N PRO A 34 4.06 -12.56 -13.69
CA PRO A 34 3.26 -11.35 -13.90
C PRO A 34 3.38 -10.34 -12.74
N ILE A 35 3.32 -9.04 -13.06
CA ILE A 35 3.36 -7.95 -12.08
C ILE A 35 2.21 -8.10 -11.08
N ALA A 36 0.96 -8.18 -11.55
CA ALA A 36 -0.24 -8.40 -10.74
C ALA A 36 -0.06 -9.44 -9.61
N LEU A 37 0.49 -10.61 -9.93
CA LEU A 37 0.68 -11.72 -8.97
C LEU A 37 1.77 -11.45 -7.94
N THR A 38 2.78 -10.68 -8.31
CA THR A 38 3.95 -10.41 -7.45
C THR A 38 3.78 -9.14 -6.63
N LEU A 39 2.99 -8.19 -7.10
CA LEU A 39 2.72 -6.91 -6.44
C LEU A 39 2.05 -7.08 -5.09
N GLN A 40 0.95 -7.85 -5.02
CA GLN A 40 0.25 -8.08 -3.76
C GLN A 40 1.12 -8.83 -2.75
N LYS A 41 1.92 -9.79 -3.23
CA LYS A 41 2.90 -10.51 -2.40
C LYS A 41 3.98 -9.58 -1.87
N TYR A 42 4.45 -8.64 -2.69
CA TYR A 42 5.47 -7.67 -2.27
C TYR A 42 4.96 -6.75 -1.14
N ILE A 43 3.73 -6.24 -1.29
CA ILE A 43 3.10 -5.37 -0.30
C ILE A 43 2.90 -6.08 1.03
N SER A 44 2.49 -7.36 1.01
CA SER A 44 2.29 -8.14 2.24
C SER A 44 3.59 -8.49 2.98
N LEU A 45 4.76 -8.20 2.40
CA LEU A 45 6.05 -8.42 3.06
C LEU A 45 6.49 -7.22 3.92
N HIS A 46 5.84 -6.05 3.79
CA HIS A 46 6.18 -4.85 4.57
C HIS A 46 7.68 -4.48 4.47
N ILE A 47 8.26 -4.57 3.28
CA ILE A 47 9.72 -4.37 3.06
C ILE A 47 10.08 -3.11 2.27
N ASP A 48 9.09 -2.43 1.68
CA ASP A 48 9.36 -1.20 0.96
C ASP A 48 9.51 -0.02 1.95
N PRO A 49 10.60 0.78 1.87
CA PRO A 49 10.82 1.88 2.82
C PRO A 49 9.69 2.90 2.84
N VAL A 50 9.05 3.15 1.70
CA VAL A 50 7.94 4.12 1.61
C VAL A 50 6.70 3.57 2.29
N GLN A 51 6.42 2.28 2.11
CA GLN A 51 5.33 1.61 2.81
C GLN A 51 5.56 1.61 4.33
N LEU A 52 6.77 1.26 4.77
CA LEU A 52 7.15 1.28 6.19
C LEU A 52 7.01 2.68 6.81
N PHE A 53 7.33 3.74 6.06
CA PHE A 53 7.10 5.11 6.52
C PHE A 53 5.61 5.39 6.78
N TYR A 54 4.73 5.03 5.84
CA TYR A 54 3.28 5.22 6.03
C TYR A 54 2.73 4.39 7.21
N GLU A 55 3.23 3.17 7.38
CA GLU A 55 2.88 2.33 8.53
C GLU A 55 3.35 2.93 9.86
N SER A 56 4.52 3.59 9.88
CA SER A 56 5.03 4.26 11.08
C SER A 56 4.16 5.44 11.57
N VAL A 57 3.36 6.03 10.67
CA VAL A 57 2.41 7.10 11.00
C VAL A 57 0.97 6.59 11.11
N GLY A 58 0.78 5.27 11.20
CA GLY A 58 -0.51 4.63 11.46
C GLY A 58 -1.37 4.39 10.21
N MET A 59 -0.82 4.51 9.00
CA MET A 59 -1.54 4.09 7.79
C MET A 59 -1.42 2.58 7.58
N MET A 60 -2.43 1.99 6.95
CA MET A 60 -2.46 0.57 6.60
C MET A 60 -2.40 0.40 5.09
N ALA A 61 -1.53 -0.49 4.60
CA ALA A 61 -1.54 -0.92 3.20
C ALA A 61 -2.81 -1.72 2.89
N VAL A 62 -3.49 -1.36 1.79
CA VAL A 62 -4.76 -1.95 1.37
C VAL A 62 -4.56 -2.87 0.17
N LYS A 63 -3.97 -2.35 -0.91
CA LYS A 63 -3.72 -3.10 -2.14
C LYS A 63 -2.64 -2.45 -3.00
N GLY A 64 -2.09 -3.24 -3.92
CA GLY A 64 -1.29 -2.71 -5.03
C GLY A 64 -2.16 -2.15 -6.14
N ILE A 65 -1.64 -1.16 -6.85
CA ILE A 65 -2.25 -0.59 -8.06
C ILE A 65 -1.21 -0.59 -9.17
N GLU A 66 -1.53 -1.23 -10.29
CA GLU A 66 -0.71 -1.25 -11.51
C GLU A 66 -0.96 0.02 -12.35
N CYS A 67 0.03 0.41 -13.16
CA CYS A 67 -0.06 1.54 -14.09
C CYS A 67 -0.46 2.88 -13.45
N TYR A 68 -0.13 3.07 -12.16
CA TYR A 68 -0.48 4.27 -11.39
C TYR A 68 0.58 5.38 -11.53
N LEU A 69 1.85 5.00 -11.70
CA LEU A 69 2.98 5.94 -11.79
C LEU A 69 3.69 5.82 -13.15
N PRO A 70 3.11 6.35 -14.25
CA PRO A 70 3.72 6.26 -15.57
C PRO A 70 5.16 6.76 -15.57
N GLY A 71 6.09 5.95 -16.08
CA GLY A 71 7.52 6.29 -16.14
C GLY A 71 8.32 6.02 -14.86
N ASP A 72 7.70 5.66 -13.73
CA ASP A 72 8.44 5.25 -12.52
C ASP A 72 8.92 3.79 -12.65
N LYS A 73 10.07 3.64 -13.31
CA LYS A 73 10.69 2.33 -13.55
C LYS A 73 11.07 1.59 -12.27
N ALA A 74 11.40 2.30 -11.19
CA ALA A 74 11.78 1.68 -9.92
C ALA A 74 10.58 0.96 -9.26
N SER A 75 9.40 1.53 -9.44
CA SER A 75 8.14 0.96 -8.96
C SER A 75 7.44 0.07 -10.00
N LEU A 76 8.02 -0.16 -11.19
CA LEU A 76 7.34 -0.78 -12.34
C LEU A 76 5.97 -0.14 -12.61
N GLU A 77 5.90 1.18 -12.50
CA GLU A 77 4.66 1.97 -12.63
C GLU A 77 3.56 1.60 -11.62
N CYS A 78 3.88 0.80 -10.60
CA CYS A 78 2.97 0.39 -9.55
C CYS A 78 3.02 1.31 -8.34
N ALA A 79 1.94 1.31 -7.56
CA ALA A 79 1.85 1.99 -6.27
C ALA A 79 1.21 1.07 -5.23
N VAL A 80 1.36 1.43 -3.95
CA VAL A 80 0.55 0.88 -2.86
C VAL A 80 -0.51 1.89 -2.46
N LEU A 81 -1.76 1.45 -2.38
CA LEU A 81 -2.82 2.22 -1.75
C LEU A 81 -2.75 1.99 -0.24
N THR A 82 -2.60 3.08 0.51
CA THR A 82 -2.62 3.07 1.97
C THR A 82 -3.79 3.89 2.47
N LYS A 83 -4.33 3.54 3.63
CA LYS A 83 -5.41 4.28 4.28
C LYS A 83 -5.11 4.58 5.73
N TRP A 84 -5.56 5.73 6.21
CA TRP A 84 -5.55 6.09 7.61
C TRP A 84 -6.99 6.34 8.06
N LEU A 85 -7.37 5.74 9.17
CA LEU A 85 -8.66 5.95 9.82
C LEU A 85 -8.42 6.82 11.04
N LYS A 86 -8.84 8.09 10.95
CA LYS A 86 -8.74 9.04 12.05
C LYS A 86 -10.10 9.16 12.73
N PRO A 87 -10.21 8.88 14.04
CA PRO A 87 -11.42 9.20 14.79
C PRO A 87 -11.67 10.71 14.74
N LEU A 88 -12.89 11.13 14.42
CA LEU A 88 -13.33 12.49 14.70
C LEU A 88 -13.60 12.56 16.21
N ASN A 89 -12.83 13.40 16.88
CA ASN A 89 -13.01 13.70 18.31
C ASN A 89 -14.37 14.34 18.58
#